data_AF-A0A924X8L5-F1
#
_entry.id   AF-A0A924X8L5-F1
#
_cell.length_a   1.000
_cell.length_b   1.000
_cell.length_c   1.000
_cell.angle_alpha   90.00
_cell.angle_beta   90.00
_cell.angle_gamma   90.00
#
_symmetry.space_group_name_H-M   'P 1'
#
loop_
_entity.id
_entity.type
_entity.pdbx_description
1 polymer ?
#
loop_
_entity_poly.entity_id
_entity_poly.type
_entity_poly.pdbx_seq_one_letter_code
_entity_poly.pdbx_strand_id
1 'polypeptide(L)'
;MPIPDTINRIVHDWLRHSSQLAAAAPVDPFASFFSEFVAYNALYSEVTKRLLHRKLISDDRESTGDRAGATKNVAAFLGHRAIAVALDSHTSDPPNESRYLEKSIVRQICLRFYICTQRNGRPRRDEDETLVNQVARGTECQRVESVLTLIYKTRCNLFHGGKKRIEDQANLLLPMRDVIRIVNTLLIAKIEGDPIVPEPDLDPRQIEIPTFVAVGDADIRDGN
;
A
#
# COMPACT_ATOMS: atom_id res chain seq x y z
N MET A 1 -1.18 -2.16 -23.02
CA MET A 1 -0.19 -3.26 -23.02
C MET A 1 -0.69 -4.29 -22.02
N PRO A 2 -0.88 -5.55 -22.42
CA PRO A 2 -1.35 -6.60 -21.49
C PRO A 2 -0.31 -6.87 -20.39
N ILE A 3 -0.71 -7.53 -19.30
CA ILE A 3 0.23 -8.03 -18.29
C ILE A 3 1.19 -9.02 -18.99
N PRO A 4 2.52 -8.92 -18.82
CA PRO A 4 3.43 -9.94 -19.33
C PRO A 4 3.04 -11.32 -18.80
N ASP A 5 3.01 -12.36 -19.64
CA ASP A 5 2.55 -13.72 -19.24
C ASP A 5 3.23 -14.26 -17.98
N THR A 6 4.50 -13.92 -17.77
CA THR A 6 5.25 -14.27 -16.56
C THR A 6 4.66 -13.63 -15.30
N ILE A 7 4.34 -12.34 -15.36
CA ILE A 7 3.67 -11.61 -14.27
C ILE A 7 2.26 -12.15 -14.10
N ASN A 8 1.54 -12.43 -15.19
CA ASN A 8 0.17 -12.91 -15.13
C ASN A 8 0.08 -14.27 -14.40
N ARG A 9 0.98 -15.22 -14.72
CA ARG A 9 1.07 -16.49 -14.01
C ARG A 9 1.36 -16.31 -12.52
N ILE A 10 2.34 -15.47 -12.17
CA ILE A 10 2.67 -15.18 -10.76
C ILE A 10 1.43 -14.65 -10.03
N VAL A 11 0.77 -13.62 -10.58
CA VAL A 11 -0.41 -13.01 -9.97
C VAL A 11 -1.51 -14.04 -9.77
N HIS A 12 -1.88 -14.80 -10.81
CA HIS A 12 -2.97 -15.78 -10.69
C HIS A 12 -2.66 -16.93 -9.73
N ASP A 13 -1.43 -17.46 -9.73
CA ASP A 13 -1.06 -18.57 -8.84
C ASP A 13 -1.07 -18.13 -7.37
N TRP A 14 -0.59 -16.92 -7.07
CA TRP A 14 -0.59 -16.39 -5.70
C TRP A 14 -1.99 -15.96 -5.22
N LEU A 15 -2.83 -15.41 -6.09
CA LEU A 15 -4.22 -15.11 -5.75
C LEU A 15 -5.04 -16.39 -5.54
N ARG A 16 -4.82 -17.43 -6.36
CA ARG A 16 -5.42 -18.75 -6.16
C ARG A 16 -4.97 -19.34 -4.82
N HIS A 17 -3.68 -19.28 -4.51
CA HIS A 17 -3.16 -19.76 -3.23
C HIS A 17 -3.74 -18.99 -2.04
N SER A 18 -3.81 -17.66 -2.12
CA SER A 18 -4.46 -16.82 -1.10
C SER A 18 -5.92 -17.21 -0.87
N SER A 19 -6.65 -17.48 -1.95
CA SER A 19 -8.06 -17.88 -1.90
C SER A 19 -8.23 -19.24 -1.21
N GLN A 20 -7.35 -20.21 -1.50
CA GLN A 20 -7.33 -21.51 -0.82
C GLN A 20 -7.04 -21.37 0.68
N LEU A 21 -6.07 -20.53 1.05
CA LEU A 21 -5.74 -20.25 2.45
C LEU A 21 -6.88 -19.55 3.19
N ALA A 22 -7.60 -18.64 2.52
CA ALA A 22 -8.76 -17.95 3.09
C ALA A 22 -9.96 -18.88 3.28
N ALA A 23 -10.06 -19.96 2.51
CA ALA A 23 -11.11 -20.98 2.65
C ALA A 23 -10.78 -22.06 3.71
N ALA A 24 -9.53 -22.13 4.18
CA ALA A 24 -9.12 -23.08 5.21
C ALA A 24 -9.58 -22.63 6.62
N ALA A 25 -9.92 -23.59 7.48
CA ALA A 25 -10.28 -23.34 8.88
C ALA A 25 -9.29 -24.04 9.83
N PRO A 26 -8.60 -23.31 10.74
CA PRO A 26 -8.57 -21.84 10.87
C PRO A 26 -7.75 -21.18 9.75
N VAL A 27 -8.11 -19.94 9.39
CA VAL A 27 -7.36 -19.13 8.42
C VAL A 27 -6.00 -18.77 9.01
N ASP A 28 -4.90 -18.99 8.27
CA ASP A 28 -3.58 -18.46 8.60
C ASP A 28 -3.48 -16.99 8.12
N PRO A 29 -3.50 -16.00 9.03
CA PRO A 29 -3.48 -14.58 8.63
C PRO A 29 -2.17 -14.18 7.96
N PHE A 30 -1.06 -14.82 8.34
CA PHE A 30 0.25 -14.52 7.77
C PHE A 30 0.35 -15.03 6.35
N ALA A 31 0.08 -16.32 6.14
CA ALA A 31 0.17 -16.91 4.81
C ALA A 31 -0.82 -16.25 3.84
N SER A 32 -2.04 -15.96 4.31
CA SER A 32 -3.07 -15.32 3.50
C SER A 32 -2.70 -13.86 3.15
N PHE A 33 -2.27 -13.05 4.12
CA PHE A 33 -1.79 -11.68 3.86
C PHE A 33 -0.61 -11.66 2.89
N PHE A 34 0.37 -12.54 3.12
CA PHE A 34 1.58 -12.56 2.33
C PHE A 34 1.32 -13.01 0.89
N SER A 35 0.42 -13.98 0.70
CA SER A 35 0.03 -14.45 -0.63
C SER A 35 -0.60 -13.31 -1.46
N GLU A 36 -1.50 -12.52 -0.86
CA GLU A 36 -2.02 -11.31 -1.52
C GLU A 36 -0.91 -10.29 -1.82
N PHE A 37 0.04 -10.11 -0.89
CA PHE A 37 1.12 -9.14 -1.06
C PHE A 37 2.10 -9.55 -2.17
N VAL A 38 2.35 -10.84 -2.39
CA VAL A 38 3.23 -11.28 -3.49
C VAL A 38 2.59 -10.96 -4.85
N ALA A 39 1.29 -11.20 -5.01
CA ALA A 39 0.56 -10.77 -6.20
C ALA A 39 0.63 -9.24 -6.36
N TYR A 40 0.42 -8.50 -5.26
CA TYR A 40 0.53 -7.04 -5.25
C TYR A 40 1.92 -6.55 -5.67
N ASN A 41 3.00 -7.18 -5.19
CA ASN A 41 4.38 -6.87 -5.54
C ASN A 41 4.65 -6.98 -7.04
N ALA A 42 4.16 -8.04 -7.66
CA ALA A 42 4.27 -8.22 -9.11
C ALA A 42 3.51 -7.12 -9.86
N LEU A 43 2.28 -6.79 -9.41
CA LEU A 43 1.43 -5.78 -10.04
C LEU A 43 2.01 -4.36 -9.89
N TYR A 44 2.42 -3.92 -8.71
CA TYR A 44 2.93 -2.55 -8.53
C TYR A 44 4.29 -2.35 -9.21
N SER A 45 5.09 -3.40 -9.34
CA SER A 45 6.33 -3.37 -10.12
C SER A 45 6.03 -3.14 -11.60
N GLU A 46 5.02 -3.81 -12.13
CA GLU A 46 4.55 -3.62 -13.50
C GLU A 46 3.95 -2.22 -13.72
N VAL A 47 3.15 -1.71 -12.77
CA VAL A 47 2.65 -0.32 -12.80
C VAL A 47 3.79 0.68 -12.85
N THR A 48 4.80 0.53 -11.99
CA THR A 48 5.95 1.45 -11.95
C THR A 48 6.67 1.49 -13.29
N LYS A 49 6.90 0.32 -13.92
CA LYS A 49 7.50 0.25 -15.26
C LYS A 49 6.66 0.97 -16.32
N ARG A 50 5.32 0.85 -16.25
CA ARG A 50 4.41 1.52 -17.18
C ARG A 50 4.42 3.03 -17.02
N LEU A 51 4.39 3.52 -15.79
CA LEU A 51 4.48 4.96 -15.51
C LEU A 51 5.82 5.52 -16.00
N LEU A 52 6.92 4.80 -15.78
CA LEU A 52 8.26 5.17 -16.25
C LEU A 52 8.33 5.21 -17.78
N HIS A 53 7.85 4.16 -18.46
CA HIS A 53 7.81 4.10 -19.93
C HIS A 53 6.97 5.23 -20.54
N ARG A 54 5.89 5.63 -19.86
CA ARG A 54 5.03 6.76 -20.26
C ARG A 54 5.60 8.13 -19.85
N LYS A 55 6.74 8.17 -19.16
CA LYS A 55 7.37 9.40 -18.62
C LYS A 55 6.44 10.17 -17.67
N LEU A 56 5.59 9.47 -16.92
CA LEU A 56 4.72 10.05 -15.89
C LEU A 56 5.39 10.11 -14.52
N ILE A 57 6.53 9.42 -14.36
CA ILE A 57 7.42 9.50 -13.20
C ILE A 57 8.87 9.61 -13.70
N SER A 58 9.75 10.13 -12.84
CA SER A 58 11.18 10.25 -13.11
C SER A 58 11.92 8.92 -12.93
N ASP A 59 13.05 8.77 -13.64
CA ASP A 59 13.95 7.62 -13.52
C ASP A 59 14.98 7.85 -12.39
N ASP A 60 14.48 7.99 -11.17
CA ASP A 60 15.31 8.08 -9.98
C ASP A 60 14.81 7.13 -8.89
N ARG A 61 15.66 6.89 -7.89
CA ARG A 61 15.37 5.91 -6.83
C ARG A 61 14.17 6.29 -5.97
N GLU A 62 13.87 7.58 -5.82
CA GLU A 62 12.72 8.04 -5.05
C GLU A 62 11.41 7.67 -5.76
N SER A 63 11.35 7.87 -7.09
CA SER A 63 10.17 7.58 -7.91
C SER A 63 10.02 6.10 -8.30
N THR A 64 11.12 5.37 -8.43
CA THR A 64 11.14 3.96 -8.90
C THR A 64 11.34 2.93 -7.79
N GLY A 65 11.64 3.39 -6.56
CA GLY A 65 11.90 2.52 -5.43
C GLY A 65 10.68 1.69 -5.00
N ASP A 66 10.93 0.54 -4.37
CA ASP A 66 9.92 -0.42 -3.92
C ASP A 66 8.79 0.23 -3.11
N ARG A 67 9.13 1.15 -2.21
CA ARG A 67 8.14 1.91 -1.40
C ARG A 67 7.25 2.79 -2.27
N ALA A 68 7.83 3.54 -3.22
CA ALA A 68 7.05 4.42 -4.09
C ALA A 68 6.15 3.61 -5.04
N GLY A 69 6.67 2.50 -5.56
CA GLY A 69 5.90 1.51 -6.31
C GLY A 69 4.67 1.04 -5.53
N ALA A 70 4.88 0.54 -4.32
CA ALA A 70 3.83 -0.01 -3.45
C ALA A 70 2.86 1.01 -2.85
N THR A 71 3.09 2.32 -3.03
CA THR A 71 2.23 3.37 -2.47
C THR A 71 1.80 4.39 -3.53
N LYS A 72 2.64 5.40 -3.79
CA LYS A 72 2.34 6.55 -4.65
C LYS A 72 2.00 6.13 -6.07
N ASN A 73 2.78 5.23 -6.66
CA ASN A 73 2.62 4.83 -8.06
C ASN A 73 1.33 4.07 -8.28
N VAL A 74 0.96 3.15 -7.37
CA VAL A 74 -0.34 2.45 -7.42
C VAL A 74 -1.49 3.44 -7.25
N ALA A 75 -1.40 4.34 -6.28
CA ALA A 75 -2.44 5.31 -6.01
C ALA A 75 -2.67 6.25 -7.21
N ALA A 76 -1.59 6.76 -7.81
CA ALA A 76 -1.65 7.59 -9.01
C ALA A 76 -2.14 6.80 -10.23
N PHE A 77 -1.68 5.56 -10.40
CA PHE A 77 -2.09 4.73 -11.54
C PHE A 77 -3.56 4.36 -11.49
N LEU A 78 -4.10 3.98 -10.32
CA LEU A 78 -5.52 3.65 -10.18
C LEU A 78 -6.42 4.88 -10.06
N GLY A 79 -5.92 5.95 -9.45
CA GLY A 79 -6.67 7.10 -8.98
C GLY A 79 -7.08 6.92 -7.51
N HIS A 80 -6.76 7.90 -6.66
CA HIS A 80 -7.06 7.83 -5.21
C HIS A 80 -8.55 7.65 -4.95
N ARG A 81 -9.42 8.32 -5.71
CA ARG A 81 -10.87 8.20 -5.60
C ARG A 81 -11.39 6.78 -5.87
N ALA A 82 -10.88 6.13 -6.91
CA ALA A 82 -11.28 4.77 -7.26
C ALA A 82 -10.96 3.80 -6.12
N ILE A 83 -9.77 3.95 -5.52
CA ILE A 83 -9.37 3.15 -4.36
C ILE A 83 -10.28 3.48 -3.16
N ALA A 84 -10.46 4.75 -2.82
CA ALA A 84 -11.26 5.15 -1.66
C ALA A 84 -12.71 4.64 -1.74
N VAL A 85 -13.36 4.78 -2.89
CA VAL A 85 -14.71 4.26 -3.14
C VAL A 85 -14.77 2.74 -3.01
N ALA A 86 -13.78 2.03 -3.54
CA ALA A 86 -13.74 0.57 -3.45
C ALA A 86 -13.56 0.10 -2.00
N LEU A 87 -12.72 0.79 -1.22
CA LEU A 87 -12.55 0.51 0.22
C LEU A 87 -13.83 0.81 1.01
N ASP A 88 -14.52 1.92 0.70
CA ASP A 88 -15.76 2.31 1.36
C ASP A 88 -16.93 1.37 1.05
N SER A 89 -16.91 0.73 -0.11
CA SER A 89 -17.93 -0.21 -0.57
C SER A 89 -17.75 -1.63 -0.02
N HIS A 90 -16.59 -1.93 0.57
CA HIS A 90 -16.26 -3.27 1.03
C HIS A 90 -16.55 -3.45 2.54
N THR A 91 -17.82 -3.69 2.88
CA THR A 91 -18.24 -4.04 4.25
C THR A 91 -18.80 -5.46 4.28
N SER A 92 -18.26 -6.31 5.15
CA SER A 92 -18.74 -7.70 5.35
C SER A 92 -19.66 -7.85 6.57
N ASP A 93 -20.00 -6.75 7.28
CA ASP A 93 -20.92 -6.71 8.43
C ASP A 93 -21.46 -5.26 8.61
N PRO A 94 -22.57 -5.03 9.35
CA PRO A 94 -23.83 -4.38 8.92
C PRO A 94 -23.71 -3.00 8.23
N PRO A 95 -24.78 -2.51 7.55
CA PRO A 95 -24.75 -1.50 6.47
C PRO A 95 -24.21 -0.09 6.78
N ASN A 96 -23.66 0.18 7.96
CA ASN A 96 -23.50 1.54 8.48
C ASN A 96 -22.07 1.94 8.89
N GLU A 97 -21.07 1.08 8.73
CA GLU A 97 -19.68 1.46 9.04
C GLU A 97 -18.81 1.63 7.81
N SER A 98 -19.01 2.77 7.13
CA SER A 98 -18.00 3.31 6.21
C SER A 98 -16.62 3.26 6.88
N ARG A 99 -15.61 2.83 6.10
CA ARG A 99 -14.19 2.77 6.50
C ARG A 99 -13.84 1.70 7.55
N TYR A 100 -14.59 0.60 7.61
CA TYR A 100 -14.38 -0.48 8.58
C TYR A 100 -12.94 -1.05 8.56
N LEU A 101 -12.40 -1.33 7.37
CA LEU A 101 -11.06 -1.90 7.23
C LEU A 101 -9.99 -0.95 7.79
N GLU A 102 -10.06 0.33 7.42
CA GLU A 102 -9.11 1.32 7.90
C GLU A 102 -9.24 1.59 9.39
N LYS A 103 -10.47 1.68 9.91
CA LYS A 103 -10.72 1.81 11.36
C LYS A 103 -10.15 0.62 12.11
N SER A 104 -10.28 -0.59 11.57
CA SER A 104 -9.71 -1.80 12.16
C SER A 104 -8.18 -1.73 12.20
N ILE A 105 -7.54 -1.33 11.10
CA ILE A 105 -6.08 -1.13 11.03
C ILE A 105 -5.62 -0.09 12.05
N VAL A 106 -6.24 1.10 12.04
CA VAL A 106 -5.91 2.21 12.94
C VAL A 106 -6.03 1.79 14.39
N ARG A 107 -7.14 1.13 14.76
CA ARG A 107 -7.37 0.66 16.13
C ARG A 107 -6.26 -0.25 16.63
N GLN A 108 -5.81 -1.19 15.79
CA GLN A 108 -4.74 -2.12 16.19
C GLN A 108 -3.39 -1.40 16.36
N ILE A 109 -3.07 -0.43 15.50
CA ILE A 109 -1.85 0.36 15.63
C ILE A 109 -1.87 1.21 16.92
N CYS A 110 -2.97 1.91 17.19
CA CYS A 110 -3.10 2.72 18.40
C CYS A 110 -2.99 1.89 19.70
N LEU A 111 -3.52 0.66 19.70
CA LEU A 111 -3.63 -0.12 20.93
C LEU A 111 -2.42 -1.03 21.19
N ARG A 112 -1.90 -1.69 20.16
CA ARG A 112 -1.06 -2.89 20.35
C ARG A 112 0.17 -2.96 19.45
N PHE A 113 0.17 -2.27 18.30
CA PHE A 113 1.22 -2.43 17.30
C PHE A 113 1.89 -1.10 16.93
N TYR A 114 3.21 -1.07 16.92
CA TYR A 114 3.97 -0.03 16.22
C TYR A 114 4.39 -0.58 14.86
N ILE A 115 4.27 0.19 13.80
CA ILE A 115 4.62 -0.20 12.43
C ILE A 115 5.89 0.52 11.98
N CYS A 116 6.03 1.79 12.27
CA CYS A 116 7.23 2.53 11.94
C CYS A 116 8.35 2.18 12.92
N THR A 117 9.50 1.78 12.38
CA THR A 117 10.68 1.41 13.17
C THR A 117 11.93 2.09 12.61
N GLN A 118 12.86 2.43 13.50
CA GLN A 118 14.23 2.77 13.16
C GLN A 118 14.99 1.52 12.70
N ARG A 119 16.14 1.70 12.04
CA ARG A 119 17.02 0.59 11.62
C ARG A 119 17.47 -0.31 12.77
N ASN A 120 17.51 0.22 13.99
CA ASN A 120 17.83 -0.51 15.23
C ASN A 120 16.59 -1.21 15.87
N GLY A 121 15.44 -1.22 15.20
CA GLY A 121 14.19 -1.83 15.67
C GLY A 121 13.37 -0.97 16.65
N ARG A 122 13.86 0.21 17.06
CA ARG A 122 13.11 1.09 17.97
C ARG A 122 11.85 1.64 17.28
N PRO A 123 10.69 1.67 17.96
CA PRO A 123 9.48 2.28 17.41
C PRO A 123 9.66 3.76 17.07
N ARG A 124 9.01 4.21 15.99
CA ARG A 124 8.82 5.63 15.65
C ARG A 124 7.34 5.98 15.75
N ARG A 125 6.90 6.26 16.98
CA ARG A 125 5.47 6.43 17.31
C ARG A 125 4.86 7.66 16.66
N ASP A 126 5.64 8.71 16.51
CA ASP A 126 5.31 9.94 15.78
C ASP A 126 4.96 9.68 14.31
N GLU A 127 5.74 8.83 13.63
CA GLU A 127 5.45 8.42 12.25
C GLU A 127 4.16 7.57 12.18
N ASP A 128 3.96 6.65 13.12
CA ASP A 128 2.73 5.85 13.20
C ASP A 128 1.51 6.74 13.46
N GLU A 129 1.59 7.68 14.39
CA GLU A 129 0.53 8.65 14.70
C GLU A 129 0.21 9.52 13.49
N THR A 130 1.23 9.97 12.76
CA THR A 130 1.04 10.76 11.53
C THR A 130 0.25 9.95 10.50
N LEU A 131 0.66 8.71 10.22
CA LEU A 131 -0.04 7.84 9.27
C LEU A 131 -1.46 7.53 9.73
N VAL A 132 -1.65 7.22 11.02
CA VAL A 132 -2.99 6.98 11.59
C VAL A 132 -3.88 8.21 11.45
N ASN A 133 -3.37 9.40 11.72
CA ASN A 133 -4.11 10.65 11.59
C ASN A 133 -4.46 10.94 10.12
N GLN A 134 -3.54 10.69 9.20
CA GLN A 134 -3.78 10.83 7.76
C GLN A 134 -4.81 9.83 7.25
N VAL A 135 -4.77 8.57 7.73
CA VAL A 135 -5.84 7.62 7.48
C VAL A 135 -7.14 8.19 8.01
N ALA A 136 -7.24 8.52 9.30
CA ALA A 136 -8.49 8.89 9.95
C ALA A 136 -9.11 10.20 9.45
N ARG A 137 -8.29 11.22 9.20
CA ARG A 137 -8.71 12.63 9.03
C ARG A 137 -8.05 13.34 7.84
N GLY A 138 -7.18 12.67 7.09
CA GLY A 138 -6.51 13.28 5.93
C GLY A 138 -7.44 13.47 4.74
N THR A 139 -6.92 14.12 3.71
CA THR A 139 -7.56 14.15 2.38
C THR A 139 -7.68 12.73 1.82
N GLU A 140 -8.50 12.56 0.78
CA GLU A 140 -8.62 11.26 0.10
C GLU A 140 -7.25 10.71 -0.34
N CYS A 141 -6.40 11.56 -0.93
CA CYS A 141 -5.07 11.17 -1.35
C CYS A 141 -4.20 10.72 -0.18
N GLN A 142 -4.18 11.53 0.89
CA GLN A 142 -3.43 11.22 2.12
C GLN A 142 -3.91 9.93 2.77
N ARG A 143 -5.24 9.71 2.83
CA ARG A 143 -5.86 8.50 3.37
C ARG A 143 -5.36 7.27 2.62
N VAL A 144 -5.53 7.25 1.29
CA VAL A 144 -5.17 6.10 0.45
C VAL A 144 -3.68 5.79 0.55
N GLU A 145 -2.82 6.81 0.39
CA GLU A 145 -1.37 6.61 0.45
C GLU A 145 -0.90 6.16 1.84
N SER A 146 -1.56 6.63 2.91
CA SER A 146 -1.23 6.23 4.28
C SER A 146 -1.63 4.78 4.56
N VAL A 147 -2.81 4.34 4.08
CA VAL A 147 -3.22 2.94 4.17
C VAL A 147 -2.20 2.04 3.46
N LEU A 148 -1.85 2.36 2.21
CA LEU A 148 -0.85 1.59 1.45
C LEU A 148 0.53 1.62 2.12
N THR A 149 0.93 2.76 2.69
CA THR A 149 2.20 2.90 3.42
C THR A 149 2.22 2.04 4.68
N LEU A 150 1.13 2.00 5.45
CA LEU A 150 1.01 1.16 6.64
C LEU A 150 1.13 -0.32 6.27
N ILE A 151 0.48 -0.75 5.19
CA ILE A 151 0.57 -2.14 4.72
C ILE A 151 1.99 -2.47 4.27
N TYR A 152 2.63 -1.60 3.48
CA TYR A 152 4.01 -1.75 3.04
C TYR A 152 4.98 -1.90 4.21
N LYS A 153 4.89 -1.00 5.20
CA LYS A 153 5.74 -1.04 6.39
C LYS A 153 5.44 -2.27 7.26
N THR A 154 4.17 -2.70 7.34
CA THR A 154 3.80 -3.94 8.02
C THR A 154 4.49 -5.14 7.40
N ARG A 155 4.43 -5.27 6.07
CA ARG A 155 5.19 -6.30 5.32
C ARG A 155 6.68 -6.26 5.67
N CYS A 156 7.32 -5.10 5.61
CA CYS A 156 8.74 -4.95 5.94
C CYS A 156 9.06 -5.46 7.36
N ASN A 157 8.22 -5.13 8.34
CA ASN A 157 8.40 -5.59 9.72
C ASN A 157 8.25 -7.10 9.88
N LEU A 158 7.35 -7.73 9.13
CA LEU A 158 7.17 -9.18 9.19
C LEU A 158 8.36 -9.92 8.57
N PHE A 159 8.94 -9.40 7.49
CA PHE A 159 10.13 -9.99 6.84
C PHE A 159 11.41 -9.89 7.68
N HIS A 160 11.56 -8.82 8.48
CA HIS A 160 12.79 -8.59 9.25
C HIS A 160 12.75 -9.11 10.69
N GLY A 161 11.76 -9.97 11.03
CA GLY A 161 11.88 -10.99 12.08
C GLY A 161 11.95 -10.54 13.55
N GLY A 162 11.87 -9.24 13.86
CA GLY A 162 12.03 -8.77 15.24
C GLY A 162 10.81 -8.91 16.15
N LYS A 163 9.61 -9.14 15.60
CA LYS A 163 8.35 -9.16 16.36
C LYS A 163 7.87 -10.60 16.48
N LYS A 164 7.98 -11.17 17.68
CA LYS A 164 7.38 -12.47 18.05
C LYS A 164 5.95 -12.53 17.49
N ARG A 165 5.56 -13.69 16.96
CA ARG A 165 4.17 -13.97 16.58
C ARG A 165 3.28 -13.70 17.80
N ILE A 166 2.54 -12.60 17.79
CA ILE A 166 1.57 -12.27 18.83
C ILE A 166 0.23 -12.72 18.28
N GLU A 167 -0.53 -13.47 19.07
CA GLU A 167 -1.84 -14.04 18.72
C GLU A 167 -2.83 -12.99 18.17
N ASP A 168 -2.65 -11.70 18.51
CA ASP A 168 -3.44 -10.58 18.02
C ASP A 168 -3.11 -10.09 16.61
N GLN A 169 -2.05 -10.58 15.95
CA GLN A 169 -1.66 -10.10 14.62
C GLN A 169 -2.73 -10.39 13.56
N ALA A 170 -3.59 -11.39 13.79
CA ALA A 170 -4.75 -11.64 12.94
C ALA A 170 -5.63 -10.40 12.78
N ASN A 171 -5.87 -9.66 13.87
CA ASN A 171 -6.72 -8.47 13.88
C ASN A 171 -6.15 -7.31 13.05
N LEU A 172 -4.83 -7.33 12.79
CA LEU A 172 -4.16 -6.36 11.93
C LEU A 172 -4.02 -6.86 10.49
N LEU A 173 -3.60 -8.12 10.32
CA LEU A 173 -3.23 -8.66 9.01
C LEU A 173 -4.44 -9.00 8.15
N LEU A 174 -5.55 -9.45 8.73
CA LEU A 174 -6.75 -9.79 7.96
C LEU A 174 -7.37 -8.54 7.30
N PRO A 175 -7.56 -7.39 8.01
CA PRO A 175 -8.00 -6.17 7.34
C PRO A 175 -7.02 -5.65 6.29
N MET A 176 -5.71 -5.71 6.55
CA MET A 176 -4.69 -5.29 5.58
C MET A 176 -4.69 -6.17 4.32
N ARG A 177 -4.88 -7.48 4.49
CA ARG A 177 -5.05 -8.41 3.38
C ARG A 177 -6.26 -8.03 2.54
N ASP A 178 -7.39 -7.75 3.17
CA ASP A 178 -8.62 -7.42 2.46
C ASP A 178 -8.48 -6.12 1.65
N VAL A 179 -7.79 -5.12 2.22
CA VAL A 179 -7.38 -3.91 1.47
C VAL A 179 -6.54 -4.28 0.24
N ILE A 180 -5.49 -5.10 0.40
CA ILE A 180 -4.63 -5.48 -0.73
C ILE A 180 -5.40 -6.27 -1.78
N ARG A 181 -6.32 -7.16 -1.37
CA ARG A 181 -7.17 -7.90 -2.30
C ARG A 181 -8.01 -6.95 -3.17
N ILE A 182 -8.62 -5.94 -2.57
CA ILE A 182 -9.38 -4.91 -3.30
C ILE A 182 -8.47 -4.20 -4.31
N VAL A 183 -7.29 -3.77 -3.87
CA VAL A 183 -6.33 -3.08 -4.73
C VAL A 183 -5.81 -3.97 -5.86
N ASN A 184 -5.54 -5.25 -5.59
CA ASN A 184 -5.15 -6.25 -6.60
C ASN A 184 -6.23 -6.38 -7.68
N THR A 185 -7.51 -6.49 -7.29
CA THR A 185 -8.63 -6.56 -8.23
C THR A 185 -8.69 -5.32 -9.12
N LEU A 186 -8.55 -4.12 -8.55
CA LEU A 186 -8.52 -2.88 -9.32
C LEU A 186 -7.31 -2.81 -10.26
N LEU A 187 -6.14 -3.23 -9.80
CA LEU A 187 -4.92 -3.23 -10.62
C LEU A 187 -5.04 -4.15 -11.83
N ILE A 188 -5.52 -5.38 -11.63
CA ILE A 188 -5.73 -6.34 -12.72
C ILE A 188 -6.69 -5.74 -13.75
N ALA A 189 -7.87 -5.28 -13.31
CA ALA A 189 -8.85 -4.66 -14.20
C ALA A 189 -8.25 -3.48 -14.99
N LYS A 190 -7.58 -2.52 -14.32
CA LYS A 190 -6.99 -1.36 -15.02
C LYS A 190 -5.92 -1.77 -16.02
N ILE A 191 -5.12 -2.77 -15.68
CA ILE A 191 -4.01 -3.19 -16.52
C ILE A 191 -4.51 -3.95 -17.76
N GLU A 192 -5.56 -4.75 -17.61
CA GLU A 192 -6.21 -5.50 -18.70
C GLU A 192 -7.05 -4.59 -19.61
N GLY A 193 -7.35 -3.37 -19.15
CA GLY A 193 -8.09 -2.37 -19.92
C GLY A 193 -9.59 -2.38 -19.62
N ASP A 194 -10.00 -3.04 -18.55
CA ASP A 194 -11.38 -2.99 -18.08
C ASP A 194 -11.70 -1.60 -17.51
N PRO A 195 -12.90 -1.07 -17.77
CA PRO A 195 -13.29 0.23 -17.27
C PRO A 195 -13.39 0.21 -15.74
N ILE A 196 -12.54 1.00 -15.10
CA ILE A 196 -12.73 1.42 -13.70
C ILE A 196 -13.66 2.63 -13.73
N VAL A 197 -14.83 2.50 -13.14
CA VAL A 197 -15.90 3.52 -13.10
C VAL A 197 -15.39 4.90 -12.60
N PRO A 198 -15.89 6.01 -13.18
CA PRO A 198 -15.16 6.87 -14.09
C PRO A 198 -14.11 7.80 -13.43
N GLU A 199 -12.99 7.98 -14.12
CA GLU A 199 -12.03 9.06 -13.84
C GLU A 199 -12.68 10.43 -14.13
N PRO A 200 -12.61 11.42 -13.22
CA PRO A 200 -12.50 12.80 -13.67
C PRO A 200 -11.09 12.99 -14.25
N ASP A 201 -10.99 13.64 -15.41
CA ASP A 201 -9.74 13.96 -16.12
C ASP A 201 -8.57 14.19 -15.14
N LEU A 202 -7.56 13.32 -15.22
CA LEU A 202 -6.26 13.58 -14.61
C LEU A 202 -5.65 14.80 -15.34
N ASP A 203 -5.82 16.00 -14.77
CA ASP A 203 -5.04 17.17 -15.21
C ASP A 203 -3.56 16.86 -14.89
N PRO A 204 -2.68 16.83 -15.90
CA PRO A 204 -1.24 16.62 -15.70
C PRO A 204 -0.61 17.60 -14.70
N ARG A 205 -1.28 18.72 -14.40
CA ARG A 205 -0.86 19.73 -13.43
C ARG A 205 -1.18 19.38 -11.96
N GLN A 206 -1.95 18.33 -11.69
CA GLN A 206 -2.26 17.89 -10.31
C GLN A 206 -1.26 16.85 -9.77
N ILE A 207 -0.30 16.40 -10.58
CA ILE A 207 0.85 15.63 -10.12
C ILE A 207 1.90 16.63 -9.59
N GLU A 208 1.63 17.24 -8.44
CA GLU A 208 2.67 17.94 -7.70
C GLU A 208 3.62 16.90 -7.10
N ILE A 209 4.72 16.64 -7.81
CA ILE A 209 5.90 16.00 -7.21
C ILE A 209 6.44 17.03 -6.21
N PRO A 210 6.51 16.72 -4.90
CA PRO A 210 7.10 17.64 -3.95
C PRO A 210 8.57 17.83 -4.33
N THR A 211 8.92 19.02 -4.83
CA THR A 211 10.30 19.41 -5.06
C THR A 211 10.97 19.50 -3.69
N PHE A 212 11.72 18.48 -3.30
CA PHE A 212 12.60 18.59 -2.14
C PHE A 212 13.63 19.68 -2.45
N VAL A 213 13.47 20.84 -1.81
CA VAL A 213 14.51 21.86 -1.76
C VAL A 213 15.71 21.22 -1.07
N ALA A 214 16.78 21.01 -1.83
CA ALA A 214 18.07 20.65 -1.29
C ALA A 214 18.48 21.73 -0.29
N VAL A 215 18.44 21.39 1.01
CA VAL A 215 19.09 22.21 2.03
C VAL A 215 20.58 22.07 1.76
N GLY A 216 21.16 23.13 1.21
CA GLY A 216 22.55 23.18 0.80
C GLY A 216 23.50 22.86 1.95
N ASP A 217 24.52 22.08 1.62
CA ASP A 217 25.75 21.93 2.40
C ASP A 217 26.36 23.32 2.62
N ALA A 218 26.17 23.87 3.81
CA ALA A 218 26.95 24.99 4.29
C ALA A 218 28.30 24.46 4.81
N ASP A 219 29.27 24.42 3.90
CA ASP A 219 30.64 24.91 4.06
C ASP A 219 31.13 25.04 5.52
N ILE A 220 31.71 23.96 6.07
CA ILE A 220 32.67 24.08 7.18
C ILE A 220 34.05 24.08 6.54
N ARG A 221 34.56 25.30 6.28
CA ARG A 221 35.95 25.55 5.92
C ARG A 221 36.82 25.59 7.16
N ASP A 222 38.00 25.00 7.01
CA ASP A 222 39.16 25.09 7.89
C ASP A 222 39.55 26.54 8.27
N GLY A 223 40.15 26.69 9.46
CA GLY A 223 41.27 27.64 9.67
C GLY A 223 41.12 28.67 10.79
N ASN A 224 41.44 28.26 12.03
CA ASN A 224 42.46 28.80 12.95
C ASN A 224 42.10 28.54 14.43
#